data_AF-A0AAJ1TT50-F1
#
_entry.id   AF-A0AAJ1TT50-F1
#
_cell.length_a   1.000
_cell.length_b   1.000
_cell.length_c   1.000
_cell.angle_alpha   90.00
_cell.angle_beta   90.00
_cell.angle_gamma   90.00
#
_symmetry.space_group_name_H-M   'P 1'
#
loop_
_entity.id
_entity.type
_entity.pdbx_description
1 polymer ?
#
loop_
_entity_poly.entity_id
_entity_poly.type
_entity_poly.pdbx_seq_one_letter_code
_entity_poly.pdbx_strand_id
1 'polypeptide(L)'
;MRRRAALLPIGLVSVGLALAGCTTGFSYISRNYVALTPQVVTIGCKEPYEVYDNRQLRRMLIVSNALREYAGCNLSEVRIDPDPAASRVKRFRTAARAYLDETVREDCRITGETVFDPQKSEFAYACDGPIEKRGTVVPRLPGRNPGLNQQ
;
A
#
# COMPACT_ATOMS: atom_id res chain seq x y z
N MET A 1 53.91 -23.35 26.10
CA MET A 1 52.58 -23.99 26.14
C MET A 1 51.75 -23.42 27.29
N ARG A 2 50.64 -22.73 27.01
CA ARG A 2 49.33 -22.80 27.71
C ARG A 2 48.45 -21.63 27.26
N ARG A 3 47.45 -21.96 26.45
CA ARG A 3 46.36 -21.07 26.00
C ARG A 3 45.44 -20.80 27.19
N ARG A 4 45.01 -19.55 27.36
CA ARG A 4 43.78 -19.23 28.09
C ARG A 4 42.84 -18.55 27.12
N ALA A 5 41.83 -19.30 26.69
CA ALA A 5 40.67 -18.80 25.99
C ALA A 5 39.78 -18.10 27.02
N ALA A 6 39.41 -16.85 26.76
CA ALA A 6 38.32 -16.18 27.44
C ALA A 6 37.30 -15.77 26.36
N LEU A 7 36.11 -16.37 26.47
CA LEU A 7 34.93 -16.12 25.66
C LEU A 7 34.24 -14.82 26.12
N LEU A 8 34.00 -13.90 25.16
CA LEU A 8 32.79 -13.09 24.88
C LEU A 8 31.95 -12.49 26.05
N PRO A 9 31.46 -11.23 25.91
CA PRO A 9 30.31 -11.02 25.02
C PRO A 9 30.36 -9.76 24.13
N ILE A 10 30.03 -10.00 22.87
CA ILE A 10 29.37 -9.07 21.96
C ILE A 10 28.03 -8.70 22.60
N GLY A 11 27.79 -7.42 22.90
CA GLY A 11 26.55 -6.98 23.51
C GLY A 11 26.29 -5.50 23.25
N LEU A 12 25.09 -5.22 22.74
CA LEU A 12 24.46 -3.90 22.51
C LEU A 12 24.78 -3.23 21.16
N VAL A 13 24.41 -3.92 20.09
CA VAL A 13 23.96 -3.26 18.86
C VAL A 13 22.49 -2.83 19.05
N SER A 14 22.26 -1.53 18.85
CA SER A 14 20.99 -0.87 18.47
C SER A 14 19.75 -1.03 19.37
N VAL A 15 19.55 -0.08 20.29
CA VAL A 15 18.21 0.37 20.69
C VAL A 15 18.08 1.81 20.24
N GLY A 16 17.54 2.01 19.04
CA GLY A 16 17.44 3.35 18.48
C GLY A 16 16.64 3.42 17.20
N LEU A 17 15.39 2.91 17.19
CA LEU A 17 14.39 3.18 16.16
C LEU A 17 13.03 2.62 16.61
N ALA A 18 12.35 3.26 17.57
CA ALA A 18 11.03 2.80 17.98
C ALA A 18 9.98 3.89 18.27
N LEU A 19 10.28 5.20 18.09
CA LEU A 19 9.31 6.26 18.45
C LEU A 19 9.11 7.38 17.41
N ALA A 20 9.56 7.21 16.16
CA ALA A 20 9.24 8.16 15.08
C ALA A 20 7.93 7.77 14.35
N GLY A 21 6.88 7.36 15.07
CA GLY A 21 5.73 6.66 14.48
C GLY A 21 4.45 7.46 14.24
N CYS A 22 4.23 8.62 14.88
CA CYS A 22 2.90 9.26 14.83
C CYS A 22 2.83 10.59 14.04
N THR A 23 3.95 11.29 13.83
CA THR A 23 3.96 12.61 13.16
C THR A 23 4.68 12.61 11.80
N THR A 24 5.64 11.70 11.64
CA THR A 24 6.42 11.48 10.42
C THR A 24 5.57 10.87 9.30
N GLY A 25 4.72 9.88 9.62
CA GLY A 25 3.84 9.24 8.64
C GLY A 25 2.84 10.23 8.02
N PHE A 26 2.17 11.04 8.85
CA PHE A 26 1.24 12.07 8.36
C PHE A 26 1.95 13.11 7.50
N SER A 27 3.04 13.72 8.01
CA SER A 27 3.77 14.75 7.25
C SER A 27 4.35 14.22 5.93
N TYR A 28 4.82 12.97 5.90
CA TYR A 28 5.25 12.30 4.69
C TYR A 28 4.09 12.07 3.72
N ILE A 29 2.97 11.52 4.19
CA ILE A 29 1.80 11.27 3.35
C ILE A 29 1.26 12.57 2.76
N SER A 30 1.08 13.60 3.59
CA SER A 30 0.60 14.92 3.16
C SER A 30 1.52 15.51 2.09
N ARG A 31 2.84 15.43 2.28
CA ARG A 31 3.80 15.97 1.31
C ARG A 31 3.76 15.26 -0.05
N ASN A 32 3.60 13.94 -0.05
CA ASN A 32 3.80 13.12 -1.25
C ASN A 32 2.51 12.74 -1.98
N TYR A 33 1.35 12.80 -1.33
CA TYR A 33 0.10 12.24 -1.86
C TYR A 33 -1.10 13.18 -1.85
N VAL A 34 -1.13 14.25 -1.04
CA VAL A 34 -2.34 15.09 -0.89
C VAL A 34 -2.78 15.80 -2.18
N ALA A 35 -1.82 16.13 -3.04
CA ALA A 35 -2.08 16.83 -4.29
C ALA A 35 -2.43 15.87 -5.44
N LEU A 36 -2.38 14.56 -5.22
CA LEU A 36 -2.68 13.56 -6.23
C LEU A 36 -4.18 13.27 -6.23
N THR A 37 -4.77 13.17 -7.43
CA THR A 37 -6.13 12.68 -7.58
C THR A 37 -6.15 11.16 -7.35
N PRO A 38 -6.89 10.65 -6.34
CA PRO A 38 -6.97 9.21 -6.11
C PRO A 38 -7.74 8.53 -7.24
N GLN A 39 -7.28 7.34 -7.61
CA GLN A 39 -8.00 6.39 -8.43
C GLN A 39 -8.61 5.30 -7.55
N VAL A 40 -9.75 4.76 -7.91
CA VAL A 40 -10.43 3.71 -7.13
C VAL A 40 -10.27 2.38 -7.84
N VAL A 41 -9.57 1.45 -7.19
CA VAL A 41 -9.53 0.05 -7.60
C VAL A 41 -10.49 -0.74 -6.73
N THR A 42 -11.18 -1.70 -7.32
CA THR A 42 -12.14 -2.53 -6.61
C THR A 42 -11.63 -3.97 -6.59
N ILE A 43 -11.42 -4.54 -5.40
CA ILE A 43 -10.94 -5.92 -5.27
C ILE A 43 -11.89 -6.78 -4.44
N GLY A 44 -11.81 -8.10 -4.64
CA GLY A 44 -12.58 -9.08 -3.89
C GLY A 44 -14.09 -8.78 -3.92
N CYS A 45 -14.64 -8.53 -2.74
CA CYS A 45 -16.06 -8.37 -2.44
C CYS A 45 -16.67 -7.02 -2.88
N LYS A 46 -16.24 -6.49 -4.03
CA LYS A 46 -16.53 -5.12 -4.48
C LYS A 46 -16.02 -4.06 -3.50
N GLU A 47 -14.90 -4.33 -2.81
CA GLU A 47 -14.32 -3.40 -1.85
C GLU A 47 -13.51 -2.31 -2.56
N PRO A 48 -13.86 -1.02 -2.41
CA PRO A 48 -13.14 0.06 -3.06
C PRO A 48 -11.93 0.49 -2.23
N TYR A 49 -10.78 0.55 -2.89
CA TYR A 49 -9.54 1.09 -2.35
C TYR A 49 -9.15 2.34 -3.15
N GLU A 50 -8.83 3.41 -2.43
CA GLU A 50 -8.25 4.60 -3.05
C GLU A 50 -6.74 4.36 -3.25
N VAL A 51 -6.27 4.70 -4.44
CA VAL A 51 -4.88 4.57 -4.85
C VAL A 51 -4.35 5.94 -5.26
N TYR A 52 -3.38 6.43 -4.49
CA TYR A 52 -2.65 7.65 -4.80
C TYR A 52 -1.29 7.27 -5.38
N ASP A 53 -1.16 7.35 -6.70
CA ASP A 53 0.02 6.89 -7.43
C ASP A 53 1.02 8.03 -7.65
N ASN A 54 2.10 8.04 -6.86
CA ASN A 54 3.23 8.94 -7.07
C ASN A 54 4.26 8.29 -7.99
N ARG A 55 4.04 8.48 -9.29
CA ARG A 55 4.86 7.91 -10.35
C ARG A 55 6.30 8.41 -10.36
N GLN A 56 6.54 9.64 -9.90
CA GLN A 56 7.89 10.19 -9.79
C GLN A 56 8.72 9.41 -8.77
N LEU A 57 8.10 9.01 -7.67
CA LEU A 57 8.73 8.21 -6.62
C LEU A 57 8.62 6.70 -6.86
N ARG A 58 7.86 6.27 -7.87
CA ARG A 58 7.47 4.87 -8.12
C ARG A 58 6.89 4.21 -6.86
N ARG A 59 6.00 4.95 -6.21
CA ARG A 59 5.31 4.54 -4.99
C ARG A 59 3.83 4.85 -5.12
N MET A 60 3.01 3.97 -4.56
CA MET A 60 1.57 4.21 -4.46
C MET A 60 1.12 4.04 -3.02
N LEU A 61 0.28 4.96 -2.56
CA LEU A 61 -0.40 4.85 -1.28
C LEU A 61 -1.77 4.21 -1.52
N ILE A 62 -2.03 3.09 -0.86
CA ILE A 62 -3.31 2.42 -0.83
C ILE A 62 -4.03 2.83 0.45
N VAL A 63 -5.23 3.34 0.31
CA VAL A 63 -6.09 3.76 1.42
C VAL A 63 -7.38 2.96 1.37
N SER A 64 -7.66 2.23 2.45
CA SER A 64 -8.95 1.58 2.62
C SER A 64 -9.94 2.54 3.26
N ASN A 65 -11.10 2.70 2.63
CA ASN A 65 -12.25 3.43 3.20
C ASN A 65 -13.22 2.48 3.93
N ALA A 66 -12.74 1.35 4.46
CA ALA A 66 -13.53 0.26 5.05
C ALA A 66 -14.52 0.63 6.19
N LEU A 67 -14.66 1.90 6.57
CA LEU A 67 -15.83 2.35 7.35
C LEU A 67 -17.15 2.27 6.55
N ARG A 68 -17.09 2.01 5.24
CA ARG A 68 -18.27 1.89 4.38
C ARG A 68 -18.43 0.48 3.82
N GLU A 69 -18.31 -0.55 4.64
CA GLU A 69 -18.37 -1.90 4.09
C GLU A 69 -18.85 -2.99 5.06
N TYR A 70 -20.14 -3.33 4.98
CA TYR A 70 -20.69 -4.65 5.37
C TYR A 70 -22.04 -4.98 4.69
N ALA A 71 -22.46 -4.25 3.64
CA ALA A 71 -23.82 -4.40 3.10
C ALA A 71 -23.97 -5.29 1.85
N GLY A 72 -22.86 -5.80 1.27
CA GLY A 72 -22.90 -6.41 -0.06
C GLY A 72 -22.38 -7.83 -0.20
N CYS A 73 -21.71 -8.38 0.81
CA CYS A 73 -21.15 -9.73 0.76
C CYS A 73 -21.82 -10.63 1.79
N ASN A 74 -22.35 -11.77 1.31
CA ASN A 74 -22.74 -12.86 2.17
C ASN A 74 -21.51 -13.29 2.97
N LEU A 75 -21.48 -12.95 4.26
CA LEU A 75 -20.41 -13.29 5.20
C LEU A 75 -20.22 -14.80 5.36
N SER A 76 -21.15 -15.61 4.83
CA SER A 76 -21.09 -17.06 4.78
C SER A 76 -20.04 -17.62 3.81
N GLU A 77 -19.60 -16.85 2.80
CA GLU A 77 -18.66 -17.33 1.76
C GLU A 77 -17.23 -16.81 1.95
N VAL A 78 -17.04 -15.76 2.75
CA VAL A 78 -15.72 -15.21 3.04
C VAL A 78 -15.16 -15.96 4.25
N ARG A 79 -14.25 -16.92 4.01
CA ARG A 79 -13.39 -17.45 5.08
C ARG A 79 -12.67 -16.27 5.72
N ILE A 80 -13.12 -15.85 6.89
CA ILE A 80 -12.42 -14.85 7.70
C ILE A 80 -11.10 -15.50 8.09
N ASP A 81 -10.00 -15.06 7.47
CA ASP A 81 -8.65 -15.46 7.82
C ASP A 81 -8.50 -15.25 9.35
N PRO A 82 -7.95 -16.21 10.11
CA PRO A 82 -7.95 -16.17 11.57
C PRO A 82 -7.14 -14.98 12.14
N ASP A 83 -6.33 -14.32 11.31
CA ASP A 83 -5.72 -13.03 11.61
C ASP A 83 -6.27 -11.91 10.69
N PRO A 84 -7.12 -11.01 11.21
CA PRO A 84 -7.68 -9.89 10.44
C PRO A 84 -6.61 -8.85 10.03
N ALA A 85 -5.46 -8.79 10.69
CA ALA A 85 -4.35 -7.91 10.30
C ALA A 85 -3.57 -8.50 9.11
N ALA A 86 -3.21 -9.80 9.16
CA ALA A 86 -2.55 -10.48 8.06
C ALA A 86 -3.40 -10.51 6.78
N SER A 87 -4.71 -10.73 6.90
CA SER A 87 -5.63 -10.67 5.74
C SER A 87 -5.75 -9.26 5.18
N ARG A 88 -5.67 -8.22 6.01
CA ARG A 88 -5.68 -6.82 5.54
C ARG A 88 -4.42 -6.47 4.75
N VAL A 89 -3.24 -6.83 5.25
CA VAL A 89 -1.97 -6.66 4.53
C VAL A 89 -2.02 -7.34 3.16
N LYS A 90 -2.53 -8.59 3.10
CA LYS A 90 -2.78 -9.28 1.83
C LYS A 90 -3.71 -8.49 0.91
N ARG A 91 -4.83 -7.96 1.42
CA ARG A 91 -5.79 -7.17 0.62
C ARG A 91 -5.18 -5.89 0.05
N PHE A 92 -4.41 -5.13 0.83
CA PHE A 92 -3.76 -3.91 0.36
C PHE A 92 -2.76 -4.21 -0.76
N ARG A 93 -1.99 -5.30 -0.62
CA ARG A 93 -1.09 -5.77 -1.68
C ARG A 93 -1.85 -6.23 -2.93
N THR A 94 -2.99 -6.91 -2.76
CA THR A 94 -3.89 -7.27 -3.87
C THR A 94 -4.42 -6.03 -4.58
N ALA A 95 -4.84 -5.00 -3.85
CA ALA A 95 -5.31 -3.74 -4.43
C ALA A 95 -4.20 -3.02 -5.22
N ALA A 96 -2.99 -2.96 -4.65
CA ALA A 96 -1.82 -2.41 -5.35
C ALA A 96 -1.51 -3.19 -6.64
N ARG A 97 -1.62 -4.51 -6.61
CA ARG A 97 -1.39 -5.35 -7.80
C ARG A 97 -2.47 -5.14 -8.86
N ALA A 98 -3.74 -5.22 -8.47
CA ALA A 98 -4.86 -4.99 -9.37
C ALA A 98 -4.79 -3.61 -10.02
N TYR A 99 -4.41 -2.58 -9.27
CA TYR A 99 -4.21 -1.23 -9.81
C TYR A 99 -3.11 -1.19 -10.89
N LEU A 100 -1.98 -1.87 -10.71
CA LEU A 100 -0.95 -1.96 -11.74
C LEU A 100 -1.47 -2.69 -12.98
N ASP A 101 -2.16 -3.81 -12.80
CA ASP A 101 -2.74 -4.57 -13.91
C ASP A 101 -3.75 -3.75 -14.72
N GLU A 102 -4.68 -3.07 -14.04
CA GLU A 102 -5.74 -2.28 -14.68
C GLU A 102 -5.21 -1.00 -15.34
N THR A 103 -4.02 -0.53 -14.97
CA THR A 103 -3.39 0.67 -15.54
C THR A 103 -2.28 0.35 -16.55
N VAL A 104 -2.30 -0.85 -17.15
CA VAL A 104 -1.36 -1.31 -18.19
C VAL A 104 0.10 -1.28 -17.70
N ARG A 105 0.27 -1.71 -16.44
CA ARG A 105 1.54 -1.81 -15.73
C ARG A 105 1.74 -3.23 -15.20
N GLU A 106 1.26 -4.21 -15.95
CA GLU A 106 1.35 -5.63 -15.61
C GLU A 106 2.80 -6.13 -15.52
N ASP A 107 3.75 -5.46 -16.16
CA ASP A 107 5.19 -5.73 -16.06
C ASP A 107 5.83 -5.15 -14.78
N CYS A 108 5.16 -4.21 -14.12
CA CYS A 108 5.63 -3.65 -12.86
C CYS A 108 5.48 -4.63 -11.70
N ARG A 109 6.48 -4.73 -10.83
CA ARG A 109 6.48 -5.57 -9.64
C ARG A 109 6.57 -4.73 -8.37
N ILE A 110 5.83 -5.15 -7.34
CA ILE A 110 5.94 -4.57 -5.99
C ILE A 110 7.28 -4.98 -5.40
N THR A 111 8.08 -4.01 -4.97
CA THR A 111 9.44 -4.20 -4.44
C THR A 111 9.58 -3.88 -2.96
N GLY A 112 8.58 -3.21 -2.37
CA GLY A 112 8.59 -2.85 -0.96
C GLY A 112 7.21 -2.46 -0.46
N GLU A 113 7.06 -2.50 0.86
CA GLU A 113 5.82 -2.17 1.56
C GLU A 113 6.15 -1.42 2.85
N THR A 114 5.44 -0.31 3.08
CA THR A 114 5.49 0.47 4.31
C THR A 114 4.07 0.57 4.86
N VAL A 115 3.80 -0.05 6.00
CA VAL A 115 2.52 0.08 6.69
C VAL A 115 2.56 1.33 7.58
N PHE A 116 1.71 2.30 7.30
CA PHE A 116 1.61 3.51 8.13
C PHE A 116 0.63 3.32 9.28
N ASP A 117 -0.56 2.82 8.95
CA ASP A 117 -1.63 2.56 9.90
C ASP A 117 -2.58 1.47 9.34
N PRO A 118 -3.55 0.98 10.12
CA PRO A 118 -4.45 -0.07 9.65
C PRO A 118 -5.27 0.27 8.39
N GLN A 119 -5.36 1.54 7.99
CA GLN A 119 -6.10 1.99 6.81
C GLN A 119 -5.18 2.39 5.66
N LYS A 120 -3.86 2.47 5.87
CA LYS A 120 -2.91 3.05 4.91
C LYS A 120 -1.62 2.24 4.82
N SER A 121 -1.34 1.74 3.62
CA SER A 121 -0.05 1.13 3.29
C SER A 121 0.48 1.69 1.99
N GLU A 122 1.76 1.98 1.95
CA GLU A 122 2.47 2.36 0.73
C GLU A 122 3.20 1.17 0.13
N PHE A 123 3.17 1.07 -1.19
CA PHE A 123 3.92 0.09 -1.94
C PHE A 123 4.90 0.78 -2.90
N ALA A 124 6.16 0.36 -2.82
CA ALA A 124 7.15 0.69 -3.85
C ALA A 124 7.04 -0.32 -4.99
N TYR A 125 7.22 0.15 -6.23
CA TYR A 125 7.19 -0.71 -7.40
C TYR A 125 8.32 -0.41 -8.38
N ALA A 126 8.68 -1.39 -9.19
CA ALA A 126 9.64 -1.27 -10.28
C ALA A 126 9.10 -1.92 -11.54
N CYS A 127 9.30 -1.29 -12.69
CA CYS A 127 8.90 -1.81 -13.99
C CYS A 127 10.15 -2.10 -14.81
N ASP A 128 10.08 -3.11 -15.67
CA ASP A 128 11.21 -3.52 -16.53
C ASP A 128 11.43 -2.50 -17.68
N GLY A 129 10.47 -1.60 -17.91
CA GLY A 129 10.58 -0.46 -18.82
C GLY A 129 10.12 0.88 -18.22
N PRO A 130 9.93 1.90 -19.07
CA PRO A 130 9.26 3.14 -18.67
C PRO A 130 7.86 2.84 -18.13
N ILE A 131 7.43 3.57 -17.08
CA ILE A 131 6.12 3.39 -16.42
C ILE A 131 4.97 3.48 -17.42
N GLU A 132 5.10 4.31 -18.44
CA GLU A 132 4.20 4.37 -19.60
C GLU A 132 5.07 4.43 -20.85
N LYS A 133 4.86 3.50 -21.79
CA LYS A 133 5.48 3.62 -23.12
C LYS A 133 4.91 4.85 -23.81
N ARG A 134 5.72 5.54 -24.61
CA ARG A 134 5.27 6.74 -25.33
C ARG A 134 4.07 6.37 -26.22
N GLY A 135 2.94 7.07 -26.04
CA GLY A 135 1.69 6.80 -26.76
C GLY A 135 0.73 5.84 -26.07
N THR A 136 1.05 5.33 -24.87
CA THR A 136 0.13 4.49 -24.09
C THR A 136 -1.03 5.32 -23.57
N VAL A 137 -2.27 4.91 -23.89
CA VAL A 137 -3.47 5.45 -23.25
C VAL A 137 -3.68 4.66 -21.97
N VAL A 138 -3.35 5.27 -20.82
CA VAL A 138 -3.58 4.62 -19.53
C VAL A 138 -5.05 4.75 -19.12
N PRO A 139 -5.74 3.62 -18.86
CA PRO A 139 -7.08 3.64 -18.31
C PRO A 139 -7.08 4.45 -17.01
N ARG A 140 -7.99 5.43 -16.93
CA ARG A 140 -8.26 6.13 -15.67
C ARG A 140 -9.37 5.37 -14.97
N LEU A 141 -9.04 4.78 -13.83
CA LEU A 141 -10.06 4.23 -12.95
C LEU A 141 -10.91 5.36 -12.37
N PRO A 142 -12.16 5.06 -11.94
CA PRO A 142 -13.01 6.06 -11.32
C PRO A 142 -12.25 6.79 -10.22
N GLY A 143 -12.10 8.10 -10.35
CA GLY A 143 -11.53 8.92 -9.30
C GLY A 143 -12.59 9.27 -8.27
N ARG A 144 -12.17 9.60 -7.05
CA ARG A 144 -13.07 10.31 -6.14
C ARG A 144 -13.20 11.74 -6.63
N ASN A 145 -14.21 12.00 -7.46
CA ASN A 145 -14.60 13.37 -7.78
C ASN A 145 -15.19 13.98 -6.50
N PRO A 146 -14.62 15.05 -5.91
CA PRO A 146 -15.19 15.69 -4.73
C PRO A 146 -16.53 16.42 -5.00
N GLY A 147 -17.16 16.25 -6.18
CA GLY A 147 -18.24 17.12 -6.65
C GLY A 147 -19.39 16.44 -7.39
N LEU A 148 -19.61 15.12 -7.27
CA LEU A 148 -20.70 14.42 -7.97
C LEU A 148 -21.71 13.73 -7.03
N ASN A 149 -21.97 14.34 -5.87
CA ASN A 149 -23.13 14.04 -5.00
C ASN A 149 -23.80 15.35 -4.53
N GLN A 150 -24.14 16.23 -5.47
CA GLN A 150 -25.22 17.20 -5.28
C GLN A 150 -26.17 17.09 -6.46
N GLN A 151 -27.10 16.13 -6.36
CA GLN A 151 -28.47 16.17 -6.87
C GLN A 151 -29.23 14.95 -6.37
#